data_AF-A0A0L0F851-F1
#
_entry.id   AF-A0A0L0F851-F1
#
_cell.length_a   1.000
_cell.length_b   1.000
_cell.length_c   1.000
_cell.angle_alpha   90.00
_cell.angle_beta   90.00
_cell.angle_gamma   90.00
#
_symmetry.space_group_name_H-M   'P 1'
#
loop_
_entity.id
_entity.type
_entity.pdbx_description
1 polymer ?
#
loop_
_entity_poly.entity_id
_entity_poly.type
_entity_poly.pdbx_seq_one_letter_code
_entity_poly.pdbx_strand_id
1 'polypeptide(L)'
;MSLLKQASRLASSRASSTSPTMTDHTAWVTSYNILSSHLCEPSHFQACETEHLNQRNRIKKILAKLTPEIEKKSIICLQEVSRTYAGDLHVYFAERGYHFVTGLYGRKFNDFMGVGTAWPVDEYESLNVNTKKLADTVKWGKEPEPGLVYNSCTRVLSLATWPLRQVTPKSFWSPPDDPW
;
A
#
# COMPACT_ATOMS: atom_id res chain seq x y z
N MET A 1 50.66 -66.15 -4.11
CA MET A 1 49.59 -65.36 -3.46
C MET A 1 48.92 -64.54 -4.57
N SER A 2 47.87 -65.01 -5.22
CA SER A 2 46.48 -65.20 -4.78
C SER A 2 45.64 -64.35 -5.73
N LEU A 3 44.89 -65.06 -6.58
CA LEU A 3 43.82 -64.58 -7.43
C LEU A 3 42.90 -63.59 -6.71
N LEU A 4 42.34 -62.62 -7.44
CA LEU A 4 40.89 -62.35 -7.42
C LEU A 4 40.47 -61.43 -8.56
N LYS A 5 39.80 -62.04 -9.55
CA LYS A 5 38.92 -61.38 -10.52
C LYS A 5 37.76 -60.76 -9.75
N GLN A 6 37.51 -59.46 -9.92
CA GLN A 6 36.23 -58.88 -9.53
C GLN A 6 35.36 -58.70 -10.77
N ALA A 7 34.30 -59.51 -10.82
CA ALA A 7 33.24 -59.44 -11.79
C ALA A 7 32.34 -58.23 -11.47
N SER A 8 32.17 -57.34 -12.44
CA SER A 8 31.15 -56.28 -12.41
C SER A 8 29.77 -56.91 -12.54
N ARG A 9 29.02 -57.01 -11.44
CA ARG A 9 27.57 -57.22 -11.50
C ARG A 9 26.88 -55.86 -11.45
N LEU A 10 26.29 -55.50 -12.59
CA LEU A 10 25.29 -54.44 -12.74
C LEU A 10 24.11 -54.75 -11.81
N ALA A 11 24.07 -54.10 -10.65
CA ALA A 11 22.85 -53.97 -9.88
C ALA A 11 22.18 -52.67 -10.31
N SER A 12 21.19 -52.78 -11.21
CA SER A 12 20.25 -51.71 -11.53
C SER A 12 19.41 -51.43 -10.29
N SER A 13 19.87 -50.55 -9.40
CA SER A 13 19.02 -49.98 -8.36
C SER A 13 18.07 -48.98 -9.01
N ARG A 14 16.83 -49.42 -9.16
CA ARG A 14 15.69 -48.61 -9.58
C ARG A 14 15.60 -47.41 -8.63
N ALA A 15 16.03 -46.25 -9.11
CA ALA A 15 15.83 -44.98 -8.41
C ALA A 15 14.32 -44.80 -8.22
N SER A 16 13.89 -44.96 -6.97
CA SER A 16 12.58 -44.53 -6.50
C SER A 16 12.52 -43.02 -6.67
N SER A 17 11.90 -42.56 -7.75
CA SER A 17 11.53 -41.17 -7.95
C SER A 17 10.45 -40.83 -6.93
N THR A 18 10.85 -40.44 -5.72
CA THR A 18 9.99 -39.74 -4.78
C THR A 18 9.67 -38.40 -5.43
N SER A 19 8.48 -38.31 -6.03
CA SER A 19 7.87 -37.05 -6.43
C SER A 19 7.88 -36.10 -5.23
N PRO A 20 8.26 -34.83 -5.38
CA PRO A 20 8.24 -33.88 -4.27
C PRO A 20 6.83 -33.83 -3.70
N THR A 21 6.69 -34.24 -2.44
CA THR A 21 5.49 -34.01 -1.66
C THR A 21 5.26 -32.51 -1.64
N MET A 22 4.17 -32.03 -2.26
CA MET A 22 3.76 -30.63 -2.14
C MET A 22 3.50 -30.34 -0.67
N THR A 23 4.46 -29.67 -0.03
CA THR A 23 4.25 -29.07 1.28
C THR A 23 3.30 -27.90 1.07
N ASP A 24 2.11 -27.99 1.65
CA ASP A 24 1.16 -26.89 1.64
C ASP A 24 1.73 -25.75 2.50
N HIS A 25 2.13 -24.66 1.85
CA HIS A 25 2.72 -23.50 2.51
C HIS A 25 1.62 -22.53 2.87
N THR A 26 1.18 -22.58 4.12
CA THR A 26 0.18 -21.63 4.64
C THR A 26 0.85 -20.29 4.98
N ALA A 27 0.39 -19.22 4.34
CA ALA A 27 0.79 -17.85 4.67
C ALA A 27 -0.39 -17.08 5.29
N TRP A 28 -0.14 -16.40 6.41
CA TRP A 28 -1.13 -15.51 7.02
C TRP A 28 -0.99 -14.11 6.46
N VAL A 29 -2.10 -13.51 6.06
CA VAL A 29 -2.13 -12.14 5.53
C VAL A 29 -3.19 -11.35 6.28
N THR A 30 -2.79 -10.22 6.84
CA THR A 30 -3.65 -9.33 7.60
C THR A 30 -3.72 -7.98 6.93
N SER A 31 -4.93 -7.49 6.69
CA SER A 31 -5.16 -6.15 6.14
C SER A 31 -5.88 -5.28 7.15
N TYR A 32 -5.39 -4.07 7.38
CA TYR A 32 -6.00 -3.17 8.36
C TYR A 32 -5.84 -1.69 7.98
N ASN A 33 -6.98 -0.99 7.92
CA ASN A 33 -7.00 0.46 7.81
C ASN A 33 -6.82 1.08 9.20
N ILE A 34 -5.75 1.84 9.39
CA ILE A 34 -5.39 2.41 10.70
C ILE A 34 -5.97 3.80 10.94
N LEU A 35 -6.72 4.36 9.99
CA LEU A 35 -7.32 5.71 9.99
C LEU A 35 -6.31 6.81 10.31
N SER A 36 -5.90 7.58 9.30
CA SER A 36 -4.92 8.67 9.48
C SER A 36 -5.34 9.63 10.60
N SER A 37 -4.38 10.06 11.42
CA SER A 37 -4.65 11.00 12.52
C SER A 37 -5.26 12.31 12.04
N HIS A 38 -4.89 12.76 10.84
CA HIS A 38 -5.40 13.99 10.24
C HIS A 38 -6.86 13.90 9.77
N LEU A 39 -7.42 12.70 9.69
CA LEU A 39 -8.83 12.49 9.36
C LEU A 39 -9.69 12.24 10.61
N CYS A 40 -9.09 12.28 11.79
CA CYS A 40 -9.73 11.89 13.06
C CYS A 40 -10.25 13.11 13.82
N GLU A 41 -11.10 13.91 13.18
CA GLU A 41 -11.67 15.11 13.80
C GLU A 41 -12.86 14.76 14.73
N PRO A 42 -12.97 15.39 15.92
CA PRO A 42 -14.12 15.21 16.80
C PRO A 42 -15.47 15.58 16.17
N SER A 43 -15.45 16.52 15.21
CA SER A 43 -16.61 16.93 14.42
C SER A 43 -17.21 15.77 13.61
N HIS A 44 -16.35 14.86 13.16
CA HIS A 44 -16.72 13.70 12.35
C HIS A 44 -17.03 12.48 13.23
N PHE A 45 -16.28 12.28 14.32
CA PHE A 45 -16.43 11.17 15.25
C PHE A 45 -17.10 11.59 16.55
N GLN A 46 -18.33 12.11 16.47
CA GLN A 46 -19.04 12.71 17.61
C GLN A 46 -19.37 11.71 18.73
N ALA A 47 -19.49 10.42 18.39
CA ALA A 47 -19.72 9.35 19.35
C ALA A 47 -18.44 8.91 20.10
N CYS A 48 -17.26 9.42 19.71
CA CYS A 48 -16.00 9.08 20.34
C CYS A 48 -15.55 10.16 21.30
N GLU A 49 -15.03 9.74 22.45
CA GLU A 49 -14.32 10.64 23.36
C GLU A 49 -13.10 11.25 22.67
N THR A 50 -12.89 12.56 22.85
CA THR A 50 -11.81 13.30 22.17
C THR A 50 -10.43 12.77 22.51
N GLU A 51 -10.23 12.25 23.73
CA GLU A 51 -8.98 11.60 24.15
C GLU A 51 -8.66 10.34 23.36
N HIS A 52 -9.68 9.63 22.86
CA HIS A 52 -9.53 8.46 22.02
C HIS A 52 -9.26 8.81 20.55
N LEU A 53 -9.52 10.04 20.14
CA LEU A 53 -9.16 10.57 18.82
C LEU A 53 -7.71 11.08 18.80
N ASN A 54 -7.12 11.35 19.97
CA ASN A 54 -5.74 11.80 20.09
C ASN A 54 -4.76 10.78 19.50
N GLN A 55 -3.93 11.24 18.57
CA GLN A 55 -2.97 10.44 17.84
C GLN A 55 -2.05 9.60 18.74
N ARG A 56 -1.51 10.20 19.81
CA ARG A 56 -0.54 9.52 20.72
C ARG A 56 -1.18 8.38 21.50
N ASN A 57 -2.48 8.48 21.76
CA ASN A 57 -3.23 7.41 22.42
C ASN A 57 -3.64 6.34 21.42
N ARG A 58 -4.05 6.73 20.22
CA ARG A 58 -4.46 5.82 19.16
C ARG A 58 -3.32 4.91 18.69
N ILE A 59 -2.12 5.45 18.47
CA ILE A 59 -1.00 4.63 17.99
C ILE A 59 -0.71 3.47 18.94
N LYS A 60 -0.73 3.70 20.26
CA LYS A 60 -0.53 2.64 21.26
C LYS A 60 -1.54 1.50 21.09
N LYS A 61 -2.81 1.82 20.85
CA LYS A 61 -3.88 0.83 20.62
C LYS A 61 -3.70 0.11 19.28
N ILE A 62 -3.28 0.83 18.23
CA ILE A 62 -2.99 0.24 16.91
C ILE A 62 -1.85 -0.77 17.05
N LEU A 63 -0.73 -0.38 17.67
CA LEU A 63 0.41 -1.27 17.88
C LEU A 63 0.01 -2.50 18.70
N ALA A 64 -0.76 -2.34 19.78
CA ALA A 64 -1.28 -3.45 20.56
C ALA A 64 -2.15 -4.43 19.74
N LYS A 65 -2.92 -3.90 18.77
CA LYS A 65 -3.74 -4.72 17.85
C LYS A 65 -2.90 -5.44 16.80
N LEU A 66 -1.73 -4.91 16.44
CA LEU A 66 -0.80 -5.53 15.50
C LEU A 66 0.09 -6.61 16.14
N THR A 67 0.37 -6.51 17.45
CA THR A 67 1.17 -7.50 18.19
C THR A 67 0.77 -8.96 17.93
N PRO A 68 -0.51 -9.38 18.07
CA PRO A 68 -0.90 -10.78 17.86
C PRO A 68 -0.72 -11.23 16.40
N GLU A 69 -0.74 -10.31 15.44
CA GLU A 69 -0.52 -10.62 14.02
C GLU A 69 0.97 -10.78 13.72
N ILE A 70 1.81 -10.04 14.42
CA ILE A 70 3.26 -10.23 14.39
C ILE A 70 3.65 -11.60 14.95
N GLU A 71 3.04 -12.00 16.07
CA GLU A 71 3.27 -13.31 16.71
C GLU A 71 2.89 -14.48 15.80
N LYS A 72 1.86 -14.31 14.95
CA LYS A 72 1.45 -15.29 13.92
C LYS A 72 2.37 -15.32 12.69
N LYS A 73 3.37 -14.44 12.62
CA LYS A 73 4.22 -14.23 11.44
C LYS A 73 3.41 -13.82 10.19
N SER A 74 2.35 -13.03 10.38
CA SER A 74 1.49 -12.57 9.28
C SER A 74 2.19 -11.52 8.40
N ILE A 75 1.94 -11.55 7.10
CA ILE A 75 2.19 -10.41 6.22
C ILE A 75 1.13 -9.35 6.52
N ILE A 76 1.54 -8.14 6.89
CA ILE A 76 0.64 -7.09 7.36
C ILE A 76 0.56 -5.96 6.33
N CYS A 77 -0.64 -5.70 5.81
CA CYS A 77 -0.95 -4.64 4.86
C CYS A 77 -1.77 -3.55 5.54
N LEU A 78 -1.21 -2.36 5.66
CA LEU A 78 -1.84 -1.21 6.31
C LEU A 78 -2.32 -0.19 5.28
N GLN A 79 -3.56 0.27 5.45
CA GLN A 79 -4.10 1.43 4.74
C GLN A 79 -4.19 2.64 5.66
N GLU A 80 -4.25 3.82 5.05
CA GLU A 80 -4.30 5.10 5.74
C GLU A 80 -3.11 5.36 6.67
N VAL A 81 -1.92 4.89 6.26
CA VAL A 81 -0.68 5.19 6.95
C VAL A 81 -0.31 6.64 6.68
N SER A 82 -0.39 7.48 7.70
CA SER A 82 0.11 8.86 7.63
C SER A 82 1.62 8.91 7.81
N ARG A 83 2.25 9.99 7.34
CA ARG A 83 3.68 10.21 7.55
C ARG A 83 4.05 10.23 9.03
N THR A 84 3.17 10.76 9.88
CA THR A 84 3.43 10.79 11.33
C THR A 84 3.37 9.39 11.95
N TYR A 85 2.47 8.49 11.51
CA TYR A 85 2.47 7.09 11.98
C TYR A 85 3.60 6.26 11.36
N ALA A 86 4.07 6.59 10.17
CA ALA A 86 5.10 5.82 9.48
C ALA A 86 6.38 5.67 10.32
N GLY A 87 6.82 6.73 11.00
CA GLY A 87 8.00 6.68 11.87
C GLY A 87 7.85 5.67 13.03
N ASP A 88 6.76 5.76 13.78
CA ASP A 88 6.47 4.85 14.89
C ASP A 88 6.35 3.39 14.41
N LEU A 89 5.69 3.17 13.26
CA LEU A 89 5.53 1.84 12.68
C LEU A 89 6.86 1.25 12.20
N HIS A 90 7.74 2.05 11.58
CA HIS A 90 9.06 1.60 11.17
C HIS A 90 9.88 1.08 12.35
N VAL A 91 9.90 1.81 13.47
CA VAL A 91 10.59 1.38 14.70
C VAL A 91 9.94 0.11 15.24
N TYR A 92 8.63 0.11 15.39
CA TYR A 92 7.89 -1.00 15.98
C TYR A 92 8.07 -2.32 15.23
N PHE A 93 8.02 -2.30 13.89
CA PHE A 93 8.24 -3.49 13.06
C PHE A 93 9.72 -3.92 13.06
N ALA A 94 10.65 -2.97 12.95
CA ALA A 94 12.08 -3.30 12.96
C ALA A 94 12.53 -4.00 14.25
N GLU A 95 12.05 -3.54 15.41
CA GLU A 95 12.30 -4.16 16.72
C GLU A 95 11.80 -5.62 16.81
N ARG A 96 10.85 -6.00 15.96
CA ARG A 96 10.18 -7.32 15.98
C ARG A 96 10.63 -8.22 14.83
N GLY A 97 11.72 -7.87 14.14
CA GLY A 97 12.24 -8.66 13.03
C GLY A 97 11.37 -8.61 11.79
N TYR A 98 10.66 -7.50 11.57
CA TYR A 98 9.88 -7.26 10.36
C TYR A 98 10.54 -6.20 9.48
N HIS A 99 10.53 -6.43 8.18
CA HIS A 99 10.69 -5.35 7.22
C HIS A 99 9.36 -4.62 7.08
N PHE A 100 9.43 -3.30 6.93
CA PHE A 100 8.26 -2.46 6.68
C PHE A 100 8.60 -1.45 5.60
N VAL A 101 7.77 -1.39 4.56
CA VAL A 101 7.90 -0.42 3.47
C VAL A 101 6.60 0.36 3.33
N THR A 102 6.73 1.66 3.07
CA THR A 102 5.60 2.57 2.87
C THR A 102 5.53 3.07 1.43
N GLY A 103 4.30 3.31 0.98
CA GLY A 103 3.97 3.95 -0.28
C GLY A 103 3.06 5.14 -0.03
N LEU A 104 3.66 6.27 0.36
CA LEU A 104 2.95 7.50 0.72
C LEU A 104 2.63 8.31 -0.54
N TYR A 105 1.36 8.46 -0.87
CA TYR A 105 0.90 9.13 -2.11
C TYR A 105 -0.05 10.32 -1.87
N GLY A 106 -0.37 10.60 -0.61
CA GLY A 106 -1.25 11.69 -0.21
C GLY A 106 -0.66 13.08 -0.42
N ARG A 107 -1.31 14.08 0.16
CA ARG A 107 -0.89 15.49 0.12
C ARG A 107 -0.86 16.05 1.54
N LYS A 108 -0.46 17.31 1.69
CA LYS A 108 -0.38 17.96 3.02
C LYS A 108 -1.68 17.85 3.83
N PHE A 109 -2.86 17.92 3.20
CA PHE A 109 -4.15 17.89 3.91
C PHE A 109 -4.45 16.57 4.63
N ASN A 110 -3.84 15.46 4.21
CA ASN A 110 -4.02 14.14 4.84
C ASN A 110 -2.71 13.60 5.43
N ASP A 111 -1.73 14.47 5.69
CA ASP A 111 -0.38 14.12 6.15
C ASP A 111 0.31 13.07 5.29
N PHE A 112 0.21 13.27 3.97
CA PHE A 112 0.84 12.41 2.96
C PHE A 112 0.45 10.94 3.13
N MET A 113 -0.80 10.70 3.49
CA MET A 113 -1.33 9.36 3.74
C MET A 113 -1.11 8.41 2.56
N GLY A 114 -0.84 7.16 2.84
CA GLY A 114 -0.78 6.10 1.84
C GLY A 114 -0.95 4.72 2.45
N VAL A 115 -0.15 3.79 1.96
CA VAL A 115 -0.16 2.39 2.39
C VAL A 115 1.18 1.98 2.99
N GLY A 116 1.19 0.90 3.75
CA GLY A 116 2.41 0.24 4.19
C GLY A 116 2.26 -1.27 4.19
N THR A 117 3.35 -1.98 3.96
CA THR A 117 3.37 -3.44 3.97
C THR A 117 4.55 -3.90 4.82
N ALA A 118 4.28 -4.81 5.75
CA ALA A 118 5.27 -5.42 6.62
C ALA A 118 5.30 -6.95 6.48
N TRP A 119 6.47 -7.55 6.62
CA TRP A 119 6.64 -9.01 6.57
C TRP A 119 7.80 -9.46 7.47
N PRO A 120 7.72 -10.68 8.04
CA PRO A 120 8.77 -11.25 8.88
C PRO A 120 10.01 -11.59 8.07
N VAL A 121 11.18 -11.12 8.53
CA VAL A 121 12.48 -11.27 7.82
C VAL A 121 13.02 -12.70 7.90
N ASP A 122 12.59 -13.48 8.90
CA ASP A 122 13.00 -14.86 9.08
C ASP A 122 12.23 -15.87 8.20
N GLU A 123 11.07 -15.47 7.65
CA GLU A 123 10.25 -16.31 6.75
C GLU A 123 10.31 -15.86 5.28
N TYR A 124 10.49 -14.56 5.03
CA TYR A 124 10.44 -14.00 3.67
C TYR A 124 11.66 -13.15 3.35
N GLU A 125 12.27 -13.43 2.19
CA GLU A 125 13.31 -12.60 1.61
C GLU A 125 12.72 -11.54 0.67
N SER A 126 13.19 -10.31 0.77
CA SER A 126 12.80 -9.23 -0.12
C SER A 126 13.64 -9.23 -1.40
N LEU A 127 13.06 -9.69 -2.51
CA LEU A 127 13.73 -9.65 -3.81
C LEU A 127 13.62 -8.29 -4.50
N ASN A 128 12.42 -7.70 -4.47
CA ASN A 128 12.14 -6.39 -5.07
C ASN A 128 10.93 -5.75 -4.39
N VAL A 129 10.98 -4.43 -4.22
CA VAL A 129 9.84 -3.66 -3.72
C VAL A 129 9.54 -2.52 -4.70
N ASN A 130 8.30 -2.46 -5.16
CA ASN A 130 7.87 -1.47 -6.15
C ASN A 130 6.69 -0.66 -5.63
N THR A 131 6.89 0.64 -5.48
CA THR A 131 5.87 1.58 -5.05
C THR A 131 5.39 2.38 -6.25
N LYS A 132 4.19 2.07 -6.74
CA LYS A 132 3.53 2.79 -7.83
C LYS A 132 2.31 3.54 -7.34
N LYS A 133 2.15 4.77 -7.82
CA LYS A 133 0.95 5.57 -7.61
C LYS A 133 0.08 5.50 -8.86
N LEU A 134 -1.17 5.06 -8.70
CA LEU A 134 -2.10 4.87 -9.81
C LEU A 134 -2.28 6.13 -10.67
N ALA A 135 -2.31 7.30 -10.03
CA ALA A 135 -2.46 8.57 -10.73
C ALA A 135 -1.32 8.86 -11.71
N ASP A 136 -0.14 8.27 -11.51
CA ASP A 136 1.03 8.47 -12.36
C ASP A 136 1.12 7.40 -13.47
N THR A 137 0.35 6.32 -13.38
CA THR A 137 0.35 5.22 -14.36
C THR A 137 -0.78 5.31 -15.38
N VAL A 138 -1.90 5.95 -15.02
CA VAL A 138 -3.07 6.06 -15.89
C VAL A 138 -2.94 7.27 -16.81
N LYS A 139 -3.23 7.08 -18.11
CA LYS A 139 -3.43 8.18 -19.05
C LYS A 139 -4.79 8.80 -18.78
N TRP A 140 -4.81 9.91 -18.06
CA TRP A 140 -6.04 10.65 -17.82
C TRP A 140 -6.52 11.31 -19.12
N GLY A 141 -7.84 11.42 -19.28
CA GLY A 141 -8.42 12.17 -20.40
C GLY A 141 -7.84 13.59 -20.44
N LYS A 142 -7.78 14.21 -21.61
CA LYS A 142 -7.33 15.60 -21.70
C LYS A 142 -8.48 16.52 -21.29
N GLU A 143 -8.17 17.54 -20.51
CA GLU A 143 -9.10 18.65 -20.33
C GLU A 143 -9.36 19.29 -21.71
N PRO A 144 -10.61 19.59 -22.09
CA PRO A 144 -10.88 20.20 -23.37
C PRO A 144 -10.15 21.53 -23.47
N GLU A 145 -9.45 21.75 -24.58
CA GLU A 145 -8.80 23.02 -24.87
C GLU A 145 -9.84 24.15 -24.74
N PRO A 146 -9.55 25.23 -23.98
CA PRO A 146 -10.47 26.34 -23.88
C PRO A 146 -10.72 26.90 -25.29
N GLY A 147 -11.95 26.81 -25.77
CA GLY A 147 -12.31 27.30 -27.09
C GLY A 147 -11.91 28.76 -27.25
N LEU A 148 -11.46 29.16 -28.46
CA LEU A 148 -10.92 30.51 -28.75
C LEU A 148 -11.79 31.68 -28.23
N VAL A 149 -13.10 31.48 -28.07
CA VAL A 149 -14.06 32.49 -27.62
C VAL A 149 -13.98 32.75 -26.09
N TYR A 150 -13.43 31.81 -25.31
CA TYR A 150 -13.31 31.91 -23.85
C TYR A 150 -12.20 32.89 -23.40
N ASN A 151 -11.17 33.09 -24.22
CA ASN A 151 -10.02 33.92 -23.87
C ASN A 151 -10.28 35.43 -23.99
N SER A 152 -11.22 35.84 -24.84
CA SER A 152 -11.55 37.26 -25.03
C SER A 152 -12.59 37.76 -24.02
N CYS A 153 -13.52 36.90 -23.59
CA CYS A 153 -14.59 37.27 -22.66
C CYS A 153 -14.10 37.28 -21.20
N THR A 154 -13.17 36.40 -20.82
CA THR A 154 -12.67 36.32 -19.43
C THR A 154 -11.76 37.47 -19.02
N ARG A 155 -11.03 38.11 -19.95
CA ARG A 155 -10.24 39.32 -19.66
C ARG A 155 -11.08 40.57 -19.47
N VAL A 156 -12.29 40.62 -20.04
CA VAL A 156 -13.20 41.78 -19.90
C VAL A 156 -14.20 41.58 -18.76
N LEU A 157 -14.58 40.33 -18.46
CA LEU A 157 -15.51 40.00 -17.36
C LEU A 157 -14.85 39.82 -15.98
N SER A 158 -13.52 39.66 -15.89
CA SER A 158 -12.86 39.46 -14.57
C SER A 158 -12.87 40.69 -13.67
N LEU A 159 -13.25 41.87 -14.17
CA LEU A 159 -13.42 43.07 -13.35
C LEU A 159 -14.88 43.30 -12.91
N ALA A 160 -15.86 42.64 -13.52
CA ALA A 160 -17.29 42.96 -13.32
C ALA A 160 -18.11 41.85 -12.64
N THR A 161 -17.62 40.60 -12.56
CA THR A 161 -18.43 39.47 -12.05
C THR A 161 -17.67 38.57 -11.08
N TRP A 162 -17.12 39.14 -9.99
CA TRP A 162 -16.60 38.35 -8.87
C TRP A 162 -17.68 37.53 -8.13
N PRO A 163 -18.95 37.98 -7.97
CA PRO A 163 -19.92 37.20 -7.18
C PRO A 163 -20.64 36.08 -7.96
N LEU A 164 -20.51 36.00 -9.29
CA LEU A 164 -21.36 35.13 -10.14
C LEU A 164 -20.62 33.95 -10.79
N ARG A 165 -19.41 33.61 -10.33
CA ARG A 165 -18.65 32.46 -10.86
C ARG A 165 -19.12 31.13 -10.25
N GLN A 166 -20.37 30.75 -10.50
CA GLN A 166 -20.92 29.46 -10.06
C GLN A 166 -21.70 28.71 -11.13
N VAL A 167 -21.31 28.77 -12.40
CA VAL A 167 -21.65 27.69 -13.35
C VAL A 167 -20.57 27.56 -14.40
N THR A 168 -19.49 26.83 -14.11
CA THR A 168 -18.71 26.24 -15.19
C THR A 168 -19.55 25.07 -15.74
N PRO A 169 -19.93 25.05 -17.03
CA PRO A 169 -20.52 23.86 -17.61
C PRO A 169 -19.55 22.70 -17.38
N LYS A 170 -20.05 21.56 -16.90
CA LYS A 170 -19.25 20.35 -16.75
C LYS A 170 -18.58 20.08 -18.09
N SER A 171 -17.27 20.32 -18.16
CA SER A 171 -16.47 19.96 -19.32
C SER A 171 -16.68 18.47 -19.56
N PHE A 172 -17.19 18.13 -20.74
CA PHE A 172 -17.37 16.75 -21.14
C PHE A 172 -15.97 16.14 -21.31
N TRP A 173 -15.53 15.40 -20.30
CA TRP A 173 -14.26 14.66 -20.35
C TRP A 173 -14.36 13.67 -21.50
N SER A 174 -13.51 13.84 -22.50
CA SER A 174 -13.38 12.82 -23.54
C SER A 174 -12.56 11.67 -22.94
N PRO A 175 -13.06 10.43 -22.98
CA PRO A 175 -12.27 9.30 -22.52
C PRO A 175 -10.97 9.22 -23.34
N PRO A 176 -9.87 8.71 -22.74
CA PRO A 176 -8.66 8.45 -23.50
C PRO A 176 -8.93 7.48 -24.63
N ASP A 177 -8.31 7.68 -25.79
CA ASP A 177 -8.27 6.67 -26.85
C ASP A 177 -7.31 5.55 -26.41
N ASP A 178 -7.85 4.56 -25.70
CA ASP A 178 -7.14 3.41 -25.14
C ASP A 178 -7.74 2.10 -25.70
N PRO A 179 -6.94 1.18 -26.27
CA PRO A 179 -7.40 -0.15 -26.68
C PRO A 179 -7.50 -1.20 -25.54
N TRP A 180 -7.26 -0.84 -24.27
CA TRP A 180 -7.40 -1.70 -23.09
C TRP A 180 -8.67 -1.43 -22.29
#